data_AF-A0A9P6AA30-F1
#
_entry.id   AF-A0A9P6AA30-F1
#
_cell.length_a   1.000
_cell.length_b   1.000
_cell.length_c   1.000
_cell.angle_alpha   90.00
_cell.angle_beta   90.00
_cell.angle_gamma   90.00
#
_symmetry.space_group_name_H-M   'P 1'
#
loop_
_entity.id
_entity.type
_entity.pdbx_description
1 polymer ?
#
loop_
_entity_poly.entity_id
_entity_poly.type
_entity_poly.pdbx_seq_one_letter_code
_entity_poly.pdbx_strand_id
1 'polypeptide(L)'
;MGICTKIEQSAPNRPPTMGEGDVDAALLWDWFMKCENYLRHKNTAPADMVKTVAHGMGGVHAIRWLAACGPSLHEMDWDAYKEQMRSIFLPVDWEYTTRMSILRMKQGSRPFIDYALDIMAKNNLLAGTDSFMNDDFIRNAIKAGMEADLAVECHRENTNSVVAFKAWMDEVKRLDKK
;
A
#
# COMPACT_ATOMS: atom_id res chain seq x y z
N MET A 1 -7.03 -17.83 15.07
CA MET A 1 -6.42 -18.17 13.77
C MET A 1 -5.25 -17.23 13.58
N GLY A 2 -4.11 -17.73 13.09
CA GLY A 2 -2.88 -16.92 12.98
C GLY A 2 -2.98 -15.95 11.81
N ILE A 3 -2.45 -14.74 11.98
CA ILE A 3 -2.28 -13.77 10.88
C ILE A 3 -1.29 -14.36 9.88
N CYS A 4 -1.57 -14.26 8.57
CA CYS A 4 -0.58 -14.58 7.56
C CYS A 4 0.45 -13.44 7.56
N THR A 5 1.71 -13.73 7.89
CA THR A 5 2.70 -12.67 8.15
C THR A 5 3.66 -12.40 7.00
N LYS A 6 3.57 -13.14 5.89
CA LYS A 6 4.61 -13.10 4.85
C LYS A 6 4.12 -13.57 3.49
N ILE A 7 4.45 -12.80 2.45
CA ILE A 7 4.50 -13.29 1.07
C ILE A 7 5.91 -13.80 0.78
N GLU A 8 6.01 -15.05 0.31
CA GLU A 8 7.29 -15.66 -0.03
C GLU A 8 7.57 -15.54 -1.52
N GLN A 9 8.81 -15.23 -1.88
CA GLN A 9 9.29 -15.31 -3.26
C GLN A 9 10.75 -15.76 -3.22
N SER A 10 11.02 -16.97 -3.68
CA SER A 10 12.37 -17.56 -3.63
C SER A 10 13.36 -16.90 -4.60
N ALA A 11 12.87 -16.35 -5.72
CA ALA A 11 13.64 -15.57 -6.67
C ALA A 11 12.71 -14.69 -7.53
N PRO A 12 13.19 -13.57 -8.11
CA PRO A 12 12.36 -12.67 -8.93
C PRO A 12 11.66 -13.32 -10.12
N ASN A 13 12.20 -14.43 -10.61
CA ASN A 13 11.66 -15.23 -11.72
C ASN A 13 10.73 -16.37 -11.27
N ARG A 14 10.47 -16.49 -9.96
CA ARG A 14 9.49 -17.44 -9.41
C ARG A 14 8.22 -16.70 -9.03
N PRO A 15 7.04 -17.30 -9.23
CA PRO A 15 5.80 -16.70 -8.80
C PRO A 15 5.83 -16.51 -7.27
N PRO A 16 5.33 -15.37 -6.77
CA PRO A 16 5.16 -15.19 -5.33
C PRO A 16 4.13 -16.18 -4.79
N THR A 17 4.26 -16.52 -3.52
CA THR A 17 3.29 -17.36 -2.80
C THR A 17 2.82 -16.70 -1.52
N MET A 18 1.51 -16.67 -1.32
CA MET A 18 0.88 -16.21 -0.08
C MET A 18 0.75 -17.39 0.90
N GLY A 19 1.19 -17.22 2.15
CA GLY A 19 1.09 -18.27 3.19
C GLY A 19 -0.31 -18.40 3.81
N GLU A 20 -0.46 -19.30 4.78
CA GLU A 20 -1.70 -19.43 5.55
C GLU A 20 -1.88 -18.32 6.59
N GLY A 21 -3.12 -17.84 6.75
CA GLY A 21 -3.55 -16.96 7.84
C GLY A 21 -4.46 -15.82 7.39
N ASP A 22 -4.81 -14.95 8.34
CA ASP A 22 -5.64 -13.78 8.07
C ASP A 22 -4.89 -12.78 7.18
N VAL A 23 -5.59 -12.23 6.19
CA VAL A 23 -5.05 -11.33 5.17
C VAL A 23 -5.48 -9.90 5.47
N ASP A 24 -4.52 -8.99 5.63
CA ASP A 24 -4.78 -7.56 5.81
C ASP A 24 -4.42 -6.74 4.55
N ALA A 25 -4.70 -5.44 4.60
CA ALA A 25 -4.47 -4.55 3.46
C ALA A 25 -2.98 -4.44 3.10
N ALA A 26 -2.07 -4.51 4.08
CA ALA A 26 -0.63 -4.44 3.85
C ALA A 26 -0.12 -5.70 3.15
N LEU A 27 -0.59 -6.88 3.57
CA LEU A 27 -0.26 -8.16 2.96
C LEU A 27 -0.80 -8.27 1.53
N LEU A 28 -2.03 -7.80 1.28
CA LEU A 28 -2.58 -7.73 -0.09
C LEU A 28 -1.74 -6.80 -0.98
N TRP A 29 -1.35 -5.63 -0.46
CA TRP A 29 -0.51 -4.71 -1.21
C TRP A 29 0.85 -5.34 -1.54
N ASP A 30 1.51 -5.99 -0.59
CA ASP A 30 2.78 -6.71 -0.83
C ASP A 30 2.61 -7.84 -1.85
N TRP A 31 1.51 -8.58 -1.78
CA TRP A 31 1.15 -9.60 -2.77
C TRP A 31 1.04 -9.00 -4.18
N PHE A 32 0.30 -7.90 -4.35
CA PHE A 32 0.15 -7.25 -5.65
C PHE A 32 1.49 -6.74 -6.20
N MET A 33 2.31 -6.10 -5.36
CA MET A 33 3.62 -5.60 -5.77
C MET A 33 4.56 -6.71 -6.23
N LYS A 34 4.59 -7.84 -5.51
CA LYS A 34 5.40 -8.99 -5.90
C LYS A 34 4.87 -9.66 -7.17
N CYS A 35 3.55 -9.77 -7.32
CA CYS A 35 2.93 -10.28 -8.54
C CYS A 35 3.27 -9.41 -9.74
N GLU A 36 3.11 -8.09 -9.64
CA GLU A 36 3.43 -7.15 -10.72
C GLU A 36 4.90 -7.22 -11.13
N ASN A 37 5.81 -7.32 -10.15
CA ASN A 37 7.24 -7.47 -10.44
C ASN A 37 7.55 -8.78 -11.18
N TYR A 38 6.96 -9.90 -10.75
CA TYR A 38 7.11 -11.18 -11.43
C TYR A 38 6.51 -11.16 -12.85
N LEU A 39 5.30 -10.61 -13.00
CA LEU A 39 4.61 -10.47 -14.29
C LEU A 39 5.39 -9.59 -15.27
N ARG A 40 5.97 -8.49 -14.79
CA ARG A 40 6.83 -7.62 -15.59
C ARG A 40 8.11 -8.34 -16.02
N HIS A 41 8.74 -9.09 -15.12
CA HIS A 41 9.92 -9.88 -15.46
C HIS A 41 9.64 -10.96 -16.51
N LYS A 42 8.45 -11.60 -16.44
CA LYS A 42 8.00 -12.61 -17.41
C LYS A 42 7.45 -12.00 -18.71
N ASN A 43 7.27 -10.68 -18.76
CA ASN A 43 6.61 -9.98 -19.87
C ASN A 43 5.21 -10.56 -20.18
N THR A 44 4.42 -10.84 -19.14
CA THR A 44 3.10 -11.46 -19.26
C THR A 44 2.10 -10.48 -19.90
N ALA A 45 1.34 -10.95 -20.89
CA ALA A 45 0.27 -10.16 -21.50
C ALA A 45 -0.85 -9.84 -20.47
N PRO A 46 -1.50 -8.67 -20.55
CA PRO A 46 -2.55 -8.27 -19.59
C PRO A 46 -3.65 -9.34 -19.39
N ALA A 47 -4.10 -9.98 -20.47
CA ALA A 47 -5.14 -11.01 -20.44
C ALA A 47 -4.74 -12.32 -19.71
N ASP A 48 -3.45 -12.51 -19.43
CA ASP A 48 -2.92 -13.72 -18.79
C ASP A 48 -2.29 -13.42 -17.42
N MET A 49 -2.32 -12.17 -16.96
CA MET A 49 -1.75 -11.76 -15.68
C MET A 49 -2.35 -12.54 -14.51
N VAL A 50 -3.69 -12.53 -14.39
CA VAL A 50 -4.39 -13.20 -13.28
C VAL A 50 -4.16 -14.71 -13.33
N LYS A 51 -4.33 -15.34 -14.50
CA LYS A 51 -4.05 -16.77 -14.71
C LYS A 51 -2.64 -17.17 -14.27
N THR A 52 -1.67 -16.29 -14.49
CA THR A 52 -0.26 -16.56 -14.20
C THR A 52 0.06 -16.55 -12.69
N VAL A 53 -0.65 -15.77 -11.88
CA VAL A 53 -0.33 -15.60 -10.45
C VAL A 53 -1.40 -16.17 -9.50
N ALA A 54 -2.62 -16.43 -9.96
CA ALA A 54 -3.72 -16.92 -9.14
C ALA A 54 -3.33 -18.19 -8.37
N HIS A 55 -2.64 -19.13 -9.01
CA HIS A 55 -2.16 -20.36 -8.36
C HIS A 55 -1.11 -20.15 -7.26
N GLY A 56 -0.49 -18.98 -7.19
CA GLY A 56 0.44 -18.63 -6.12
C GLY A 56 -0.26 -18.30 -4.79
N MET A 57 -1.58 -18.14 -4.78
CA MET A 57 -2.29 -17.96 -3.52
C MET A 57 -2.32 -19.28 -2.74
N GLY A 58 -1.47 -19.38 -1.72
CA GLY A 58 -1.42 -20.52 -0.82
C GLY A 58 -2.42 -20.38 0.32
N GLY A 59 -2.66 -21.51 0.98
CA GLY A 59 -3.56 -21.62 2.12
C GLY A 59 -4.97 -22.08 1.76
N VAL A 60 -5.57 -22.85 2.66
CA VAL A 60 -6.88 -23.50 2.48
C VAL A 60 -7.98 -22.54 2.02
N HIS A 61 -8.00 -21.30 2.51
CA HIS A 61 -9.03 -20.32 2.17
C HIS A 61 -8.88 -19.77 0.74
N ALA A 62 -7.66 -19.45 0.33
CA ALA A 62 -7.35 -19.03 -1.03
C ALA A 62 -7.64 -20.15 -2.04
N ILE A 63 -7.23 -21.38 -1.75
CA ILE A 63 -7.47 -22.54 -2.61
C ILE A 63 -8.97 -22.83 -2.74
N ARG A 64 -9.73 -22.77 -1.63
CA ARG A 64 -11.19 -22.94 -1.66
C ARG A 64 -11.88 -21.84 -2.46
N TRP A 65 -11.42 -20.60 -2.33
CA TRP A 65 -11.94 -19.49 -3.11
C TRP A 65 -11.64 -19.65 -4.60
N LEU A 66 -10.39 -19.97 -4.97
CA LEU A 66 -10.01 -20.28 -6.34
C LEU A 66 -10.82 -21.45 -6.91
N ALA A 67 -11.13 -22.47 -6.11
CA ALA A 67 -12.00 -23.57 -6.53
C ALA A 67 -13.46 -23.13 -6.75
N ALA A 68 -13.97 -22.20 -5.94
CA ALA A 68 -15.34 -21.70 -6.04
C ALA A 68 -15.53 -20.66 -7.16
N CYS A 69 -14.50 -19.87 -7.47
CA CYS A 69 -14.54 -18.75 -8.42
C CYS A 69 -13.65 -18.96 -9.66
N GLY A 70 -12.97 -20.11 -9.79
CA GLY A 70 -11.91 -20.34 -10.77
C GLY A 70 -12.27 -19.99 -12.22
N PRO A 71 -13.44 -20.42 -12.76
CA PRO A 71 -13.81 -20.08 -14.14
C PRO A 71 -13.94 -18.57 -14.38
N SER A 72 -14.53 -17.82 -13.45
CA SER A 72 -14.68 -16.36 -13.60
C SER A 72 -13.39 -15.59 -13.30
N LEU A 73 -12.53 -16.13 -12.45
CA LEU A 73 -11.28 -15.48 -12.05
C LEU A 73 -10.25 -15.41 -13.18
N HIS A 74 -10.23 -16.42 -14.07
CA HIS A 74 -9.31 -16.44 -15.21
C HIS A 74 -9.70 -15.47 -16.34
N GLU A 75 -10.92 -14.96 -16.33
CA GLU A 75 -11.43 -14.00 -17.30
C GLU A 75 -11.27 -12.54 -16.84
N MET A 76 -10.94 -12.34 -15.57
CA MET A 76 -10.74 -11.01 -15.00
C MET A 76 -9.45 -10.37 -15.49
N ASP A 77 -9.51 -9.06 -15.71
CA ASP A 77 -8.31 -8.25 -15.80
C ASP A 77 -7.67 -8.03 -14.41
N TRP A 78 -6.50 -7.40 -14.42
CA TRP A 78 -5.71 -7.19 -13.21
C TRP A 78 -6.40 -6.28 -12.19
N ASP A 79 -7.17 -5.29 -12.63
CA ASP A 79 -7.83 -4.34 -11.75
C ASP A 79 -9.06 -4.96 -11.08
N ALA A 80 -9.88 -5.68 -11.84
CA ALA A 80 -11.00 -6.46 -11.33
C ALA A 80 -10.55 -7.52 -10.33
N TYR A 81 -9.42 -8.17 -10.58
CA TYR A 81 -8.83 -9.13 -9.63
C TYR A 81 -8.41 -8.45 -8.30
N LYS A 82 -7.74 -7.28 -8.36
CA LYS A 82 -7.36 -6.53 -7.16
C LYS A 82 -8.58 -6.10 -6.35
N GLU A 83 -9.64 -5.63 -7.01
CA GLU A 83 -10.90 -5.25 -6.37
C GLU A 83 -11.57 -6.44 -5.69
N GLN A 84 -11.67 -7.58 -6.39
CA GLN A 84 -12.29 -8.77 -5.84
C GLN A 84 -11.51 -9.31 -4.62
N MET A 85 -10.18 -9.31 -4.69
CA MET A 85 -9.31 -9.69 -3.56
C MET A 85 -9.58 -8.79 -2.34
N ARG A 86 -9.68 -7.47 -2.53
CA ARG A 86 -10.02 -6.55 -1.44
C ARG A 86 -11.39 -6.84 -0.85
N SER A 87 -12.41 -7.05 -1.69
CA SER A 87 -13.78 -7.33 -1.25
C SER A 87 -13.93 -8.62 -0.44
N ILE A 88 -13.06 -9.61 -0.66
CA ILE A 88 -13.15 -10.92 -0.01
C ILE A 88 -12.37 -10.94 1.29
N PHE A 89 -11.15 -10.39 1.26
CA PHE A 89 -10.22 -10.54 2.36
C PHE A 89 -10.26 -9.37 3.35
N LEU A 90 -10.70 -8.18 2.93
CA LEU A 90 -10.71 -7.00 3.80
C LEU A 90 -12.11 -6.74 4.40
N PRO A 91 -12.18 -6.25 5.65
CA PRO A 91 -13.44 -5.78 6.23
C PRO A 91 -14.09 -4.68 5.39
N VAL A 92 -15.43 -4.58 5.38
CA VAL A 92 -16.17 -3.58 4.58
C VAL A 92 -15.71 -2.13 4.84
N ASP A 93 -15.24 -1.83 6.05
CA ASP A 93 -14.79 -0.50 6.49
C ASP A 93 -13.26 -0.32 6.42
N TRP A 94 -12.53 -1.22 5.75
CA TRP A 94 -11.06 -1.18 5.71
C TRP A 94 -10.51 0.13 5.14
N GLU A 95 -11.16 0.71 4.13
CA GLU A 95 -10.73 1.98 3.53
C GLU A 95 -10.86 3.14 4.53
N TYR A 96 -12.02 3.21 5.19
CA TYR A 96 -12.30 4.23 6.19
C TYR A 96 -11.33 4.12 7.37
N THR A 97 -11.15 2.93 7.92
CA THR A 97 -10.25 2.70 9.06
C THR A 97 -8.79 2.98 8.69
N THR A 98 -8.35 2.63 7.48
CA THR A 98 -7.02 2.96 6.96
C THR A 98 -6.83 4.47 6.85
N ARG A 99 -7.79 5.18 6.25
CA ARG A 99 -7.76 6.64 6.11
C ARG A 99 -7.74 7.33 7.47
N MET A 100 -8.60 6.92 8.40
CA MET A 100 -8.61 7.46 9.76
C MET A 100 -7.30 7.20 10.48
N SER A 101 -6.68 6.05 10.25
CA SER A 101 -5.38 5.75 10.82
C SER A 101 -4.30 6.69 10.29
N ILE A 102 -4.26 6.97 8.98
CA ILE A 102 -3.33 7.95 8.38
C ILE A 102 -3.49 9.33 9.03
N LEU A 103 -4.73 9.82 9.17
CA LEU A 103 -4.99 11.15 9.76
C LEU A 103 -4.64 11.24 11.25
N ARG A 104 -4.51 10.10 11.94
CA ARG A 104 -4.12 10.04 13.35
C ARG A 104 -2.62 9.85 13.57
N MET A 105 -1.85 9.58 12.51
CA MET A 105 -0.40 9.37 12.64
C MET A 105 0.29 10.66 13.08
N LYS A 106 1.21 10.53 14.04
CA LYS A 106 2.05 11.61 14.56
C LYS A 106 3.53 11.29 14.34
N GLN A 107 4.32 12.34 14.14
CA GLN A 107 5.78 12.23 14.05
C GLN A 107 6.35 11.75 15.38
N GLY A 108 5.94 12.32 16.52
CA GLY A 108 6.53 11.97 17.80
C GLY A 108 8.03 12.26 17.81
N SER A 109 8.84 11.35 18.33
CA SER A 109 10.31 11.52 18.44
C SER A 109 11.10 10.93 17.27
N ARG A 110 10.44 10.38 16.24
CA ARG A 110 11.15 9.79 15.07
C ARG A 110 11.52 10.87 14.05
N PRO A 111 12.55 10.62 13.22
CA PRO A 111 12.89 11.50 12.11
C PRO A 111 11.70 11.78 11.19
N PHE A 112 11.62 13.00 10.67
CA PHE A 112 10.55 13.43 9.77
C PHE A 112 10.39 12.49 8.57
N ILE A 113 11.51 12.07 7.99
CA ILE A 113 11.48 11.26 6.76
C ILE A 113 10.83 9.89 6.99
N ASP A 114 11.10 9.24 8.12
CA ASP A 114 10.48 7.96 8.46
C ASP A 114 8.98 8.15 8.71
N TYR A 115 8.62 9.25 9.39
CA TYR A 115 7.21 9.60 9.60
C TYR A 115 6.43 9.80 8.31
N ALA A 116 6.98 10.59 7.38
CA ALA A 116 6.33 10.91 6.13
C ALA A 116 6.27 9.70 5.19
N LEU A 117 7.34 8.89 5.12
CA LEU A 117 7.35 7.66 4.34
C LEU A 117 6.31 6.65 4.84
N ASP A 118 6.12 6.53 6.16
CA ASP A 118 5.05 5.66 6.70
C ASP A 118 3.66 6.14 6.29
N ILE A 119 3.41 7.46 6.31
CA ILE A 119 2.13 8.01 5.84
C ILE A 119 1.90 7.67 4.37
N MET A 120 2.92 7.87 3.53
CA MET A 120 2.84 7.58 2.10
C MET A 120 2.65 6.08 1.84
N ALA A 121 3.40 5.23 2.54
CA ALA A 121 3.29 3.78 2.44
C ALA A 121 1.88 3.30 2.85
N LYS A 122 1.32 3.89 3.91
CA LYS A 122 -0.04 3.56 4.33
C LYS A 122 -1.11 4.07 3.36
N ASN A 123 -0.90 5.23 2.74
CA ASN A 123 -1.79 5.74 1.69
C ASN A 123 -1.75 4.86 0.44
N ASN A 124 -0.60 4.23 0.11
CA ASN A 124 -0.51 3.29 -1.01
C ASN A 124 -1.39 2.05 -0.83
N LEU A 125 -1.79 1.70 0.39
CA LEU A 125 -2.77 0.63 0.62
C LEU A 125 -4.14 0.97 0.02
N LEU A 126 -4.46 2.26 -0.09
CA LEU A 126 -5.70 2.78 -0.69
C LEU A 126 -5.57 2.99 -2.22
N ALA A 127 -4.43 2.67 -2.84
CA ALA A 127 -4.22 2.94 -4.25
C ALA A 127 -5.27 2.24 -5.14
N GLY A 128 -5.89 3.00 -6.05
CA GLY A 128 -6.97 2.50 -6.89
C GLY A 128 -8.33 2.40 -6.18
N THR A 129 -8.50 3.07 -5.03
CA THR A 129 -9.81 3.32 -4.42
C THR A 129 -10.09 4.82 -4.34
N ASP A 130 -11.34 5.20 -4.16
CA ASP A 130 -11.76 6.60 -3.98
C ASP A 130 -11.23 7.22 -2.68
N SER A 131 -10.79 6.39 -1.75
CA SER A 131 -10.22 6.84 -0.46
C SER A 131 -8.76 7.26 -0.56
N PHE A 132 -8.07 6.98 -1.68
CA PHE A 132 -6.69 7.39 -1.91
C PHE A 132 -6.52 8.91 -1.79
N MET A 133 -5.55 9.36 -1.00
CA MET A 133 -5.29 10.78 -0.81
C MET A 133 -4.21 11.26 -1.78
N ASN A 134 -4.47 12.39 -2.46
CA ASN A 134 -3.48 13.03 -3.31
C ASN A 134 -2.38 13.74 -2.48
N ASP A 135 -1.37 14.26 -3.19
CA ASP A 135 -0.22 14.94 -2.59
C ASP A 135 -0.59 16.11 -1.66
N ASP A 136 -1.62 16.88 -1.99
CA ASP A 136 -2.06 18.01 -1.15
C ASP A 136 -2.70 17.52 0.16
N PHE A 137 -3.55 16.50 0.08
CA PHE A 137 -4.12 15.88 1.27
C PHE A 137 -3.04 15.23 2.14
N ILE A 138 -2.10 14.50 1.54
CA ILE A 138 -0.99 13.87 2.25
C ILE A 138 -0.08 14.91 2.90
N ARG A 139 0.24 16.00 2.21
CA ARG A 139 0.97 17.13 2.79
C ARG A 139 0.28 17.68 4.03
N ASN A 140 -1.03 17.89 3.96
CA ASN A 140 -1.80 18.41 5.08
C ASN A 140 -1.85 17.41 6.24
N ALA A 141 -1.98 16.11 5.96
CA ALA A 141 -1.91 15.06 6.99
C ALA A 141 -0.54 15.03 7.69
N ILE A 142 0.55 15.09 6.92
CA ILE A 142 1.92 15.14 7.45
C ILE A 142 2.10 16.39 8.32
N LYS A 143 1.68 17.57 7.86
CA LYS A 143 1.76 18.81 8.65
C LYS A 143 0.99 18.71 9.97
N ALA A 144 -0.21 18.14 9.94
CA ALA A 144 -1.07 18.05 11.12
C ALA A 144 -0.53 17.10 12.20
N GLY A 145 0.35 16.16 11.82
CA GLY A 145 1.01 15.26 12.76
C GLY A 145 2.50 15.52 12.98
N MET A 146 3.06 16.54 12.33
CA MET A 146 4.45 16.98 12.49
C MET A 146 4.74 17.36 13.94
N GLU A 147 6.00 17.18 14.34
CA GLU A 147 6.51 17.66 15.63
C GLU A 147 6.43 19.20 15.68
N ALA A 148 6.16 19.76 16.86
CA ALA A 148 5.81 21.17 17.02
C ALA A 148 6.97 22.12 16.70
N ASP A 149 8.20 21.80 17.15
CA ASP A 149 9.38 22.62 16.88
C ASP A 149 9.71 22.61 15.37
N LEU A 150 9.65 21.44 14.73
CA LEU A 150 9.80 21.33 13.28
C LEU A 150 8.71 22.12 12.52
N ALA A 151 7.46 22.04 12.97
CA ALA A 151 6.36 22.77 12.35
C ALA A 151 6.55 24.30 12.44
N VAL A 152 7.05 24.78 13.58
CA VAL A 152 7.40 26.20 13.77
C VAL A 152 8.54 26.60 12.84
N GLU A 153 9.58 25.78 12.72
CA GLU A 153 10.70 26.05 11.81
C GLU A 153 10.25 26.07 10.33
N CYS A 154 9.40 25.12 9.94
CA CYS A 154 8.79 25.08 8.60
C CYS A 154 7.96 26.33 8.28
N HIS A 155 7.31 26.91 9.30
CA HIS A 155 6.58 28.16 9.17
C HIS A 155 7.52 29.35 9.01
N ARG A 156 8.58 29.44 9.84
CA ARG A 156 9.60 30.51 9.75
C ARG A 156 10.28 30.55 8.39
N GLU A 157 10.60 29.39 7.84
CA GLU A 157 11.25 29.23 6.53
C GLU A 157 10.25 29.28 5.35
N ASN A 158 8.96 29.55 5.63
CA ASN A 158 7.89 29.66 4.64
C ASN A 158 7.84 28.49 3.63
N THR A 159 8.00 27.26 4.13
CA THR A 159 7.99 26.04 3.29
C THR A 159 6.66 25.84 2.56
N ASN A 160 5.59 26.51 2.99
CA ASN A 160 4.28 26.54 2.32
C ASN A 160 4.34 27.10 0.89
N SER A 161 5.31 27.94 0.58
CA SER A 161 5.53 28.47 -0.77
C SER A 161 6.07 27.41 -1.76
N VAL A 162 6.56 26.28 -1.26
CA VAL A 162 7.09 25.19 -2.08
C VAL A 162 5.94 24.35 -2.62
N VAL A 163 5.55 24.59 -3.87
CA VAL A 163 4.36 23.96 -4.48
C VAL A 163 4.56 22.47 -4.75
N ALA A 164 5.70 22.03 -5.28
CA ALA A 164 5.91 20.61 -5.61
C ALA A 164 6.09 19.78 -4.34
N PHE A 165 5.30 18.71 -4.18
CA PHE A 165 5.30 17.88 -2.97
C PHE A 165 6.68 17.31 -2.63
N LYS A 166 7.39 16.78 -3.63
CA LYS A 166 8.75 16.29 -3.46
C LYS A 166 9.72 17.39 -2.99
N ALA A 167 9.66 18.57 -3.60
CA ALA A 167 10.52 19.69 -3.21
C ALA A 167 10.22 20.15 -1.77
N TRP A 168 8.94 20.15 -1.39
CA TRP A 168 8.53 20.45 -0.03
C TRP A 168 9.05 19.41 0.97
N MET A 169 8.93 18.11 0.66
CA MET A 169 9.49 17.02 1.46
C MET A 169 11.01 17.15 1.66
N ASP A 170 11.74 17.46 0.59
CA ASP A 170 13.19 17.65 0.61
C ASP A 170 13.59 18.83 1.52
N GLU A 171 12.81 19.91 1.50
CA GLU A 171 13.05 21.09 2.34
C GLU A 171 12.72 20.83 3.82
N VAL A 172 11.60 20.20 4.14
CA VAL A 172 11.27 19.85 5.53
C VAL A 172 12.31 18.89 6.11
N LYS A 173 12.78 17.91 5.31
CA LYS A 173 13.87 17.01 5.70
C LYS A 173 15.19 17.74 5.99
N ARG A 174 15.46 18.86 5.30
CA ARG A 174 16.63 19.70 5.57
C ARG A 174 16.50 20.39 6.93
N LEU A 175 15.29 20.83 7.29
CA LEU A 175 15.00 21.51 8.54
C LEU A 175 15.02 20.58 9.75
N ASP A 176 14.49 19.36 9.63
CA ASP A 176 14.46 18.33 10.70
C ASP A 176 15.85 17.89 11.17
N LYS A 177 16.90 18.15 10.37
CA LYS A 177 18.30 17.80 10.69
C LYS A 177 19.07 18.92 11.39
N LYS A 178 18.49 20.11 11.53
CA LYS A 178 19.11 21.23 12.23
C LYS A 178 18.90 21.09 13.74
#